data_AF-A0A1Y1QE89-F1
#
_entry.id   AF-A0A1Y1QE89-F1
#
_cell.length_a   1.000
_cell.length_b   1.000
_cell.length_c   1.000
_cell.angle_alpha   90.00
_cell.angle_beta   90.00
_cell.angle_gamma   90.00
#
_symmetry.space_group_name_H-M   'P 1'
#
loop_
_entity.id
_entity.type
_entity.pdbx_description
1 polymer ?
#
loop_
_entity_poly.entity_id
_entity_poly.type
_entity_poly.pdbx_seq_one_letter_code
_entity_poly.pdbx_strand_id
1 'polypeptide(L)'
;MPINIPKNPFFNGNTSEEKIFRLLNKLPNDCIVCHELEIQGRRPDFIVFSPRLGMLVLEVKAWNITTIIDGDQNDIHIKNRHEHLGDFKSVAHPIRQANNYLYLLRDTLLKHKLSKEIVNEDERYKGRLLYPLAIAVVFTNITKQQLNNHSIQQSTARISHERTLLKDEIDDLLNNQDISNMAFEQKLRRFFVPAWQFSLSDRQKAVVRSILSHEPIVVTTPEPVAAAEPQISHAVDFILKQYFSLETEKNRKSEYMSSVTSEINLISKDTSPDIDNTNFINQHSESINRLVSKISQGITESAAHDADELYSHSKAIKLKTEETVIKKTIHDIEKQQQALKSKLSRLASILEVEIA
;
A
#
# COMPACT_ATOMS: atom_id res chain seq x y z
N MET A 1 0.60 -7.82 22.31
CA MET A 1 1.92 -7.44 21.76
C MET A 1 2.21 -8.30 20.55
N PRO A 2 2.90 -7.77 19.53
CA PRO A 2 3.26 -8.51 18.32
C PRO A 2 4.22 -9.66 18.63
N ILE A 3 4.44 -10.52 17.64
CA ILE A 3 5.45 -11.58 17.68
C ILE A 3 6.82 -10.95 17.37
N ASN A 4 7.77 -11.05 18.28
CA ASN A 4 9.12 -10.49 18.10
C ASN A 4 10.12 -11.55 17.62
N ILE A 5 10.97 -11.18 16.64
CA ILE A 5 12.04 -12.01 16.10
C ILE A 5 13.35 -11.20 16.11
N PRO A 6 14.35 -11.53 16.95
CA PRO A 6 14.28 -12.53 18.02
C PRO A 6 13.27 -12.12 19.10
N LYS A 7 12.86 -13.09 19.95
CA LYS A 7 11.90 -12.84 21.03
C LYS A 7 12.35 -11.74 21.99
N ASN A 8 13.65 -11.70 22.28
CA ASN A 8 14.29 -10.70 23.13
C ASN A 8 15.48 -10.10 22.37
N PRO A 9 15.27 -9.02 21.58
CA PRO A 9 16.35 -8.36 20.86
C PRO A 9 17.34 -7.70 21.81
N PHE A 10 18.61 -7.69 21.41
CA PHE A 10 19.70 -7.06 22.15
C PHE A 10 20.17 -5.81 21.39
N PHE A 11 20.04 -4.64 22.02
CA PHE A 11 20.33 -3.35 21.36
C PHE A 11 21.75 -2.84 21.60
N ASN A 12 22.55 -3.49 22.46
CA ASN A 12 23.94 -3.10 22.76
C ASN A 12 24.15 -1.58 23.01
N GLY A 13 23.25 -0.93 23.77
CA GLY A 13 23.30 0.51 24.04
C GLY A 13 22.74 1.41 22.93
N ASN A 14 22.20 0.86 21.84
CA ASN A 14 21.49 1.60 20.81
C ASN A 14 20.09 2.01 21.29
N THR A 15 20.04 3.10 22.06
CA THR A 15 18.82 3.65 22.65
C THR A 15 17.79 4.10 21.61
N SER A 16 18.23 4.44 20.39
CA SER A 16 17.34 4.83 19.30
C SER A 16 16.54 3.65 18.77
N GLU A 17 17.20 2.54 18.46
CA GLU A 17 16.50 1.32 18.04
C GLU A 17 15.65 0.73 19.16
N GLU A 18 16.15 0.72 20.41
CA GLU A 18 15.36 0.25 21.55
C GLU A 18 14.07 1.06 21.72
N LYS A 19 14.15 2.39 21.56
CA LYS A 19 12.98 3.28 21.58
C LYS A 19 11.98 2.94 20.47
N ILE A 20 12.46 2.67 19.25
CA ILE A 20 11.60 2.27 18.13
C ILE A 20 11.01 0.89 18.34
N PHE A 21 11.76 -0.06 18.88
CA PHE A 21 11.23 -1.37 19.23
C PHE A 21 10.11 -1.28 20.27
N ARG A 22 10.24 -0.44 21.31
CA ARG A 22 9.15 -0.19 22.27
C ARG A 22 7.91 0.39 21.59
N LEU A 23 8.08 1.31 20.64
CA LEU A 23 6.98 1.83 19.84
C LEU A 23 6.31 0.73 19.01
N LEU A 24 7.10 -0.09 18.28
CA LEU A 24 6.60 -1.19 17.46
C LEU A 24 5.88 -2.27 18.28
N ASN A 25 6.24 -2.46 19.56
CA ASN A 25 5.53 -3.38 20.46
C ASN A 25 4.09 -2.97 20.79
N LYS A 26 3.68 -1.73 20.46
CA LYS A 26 2.28 -1.30 20.51
C LYS A 26 1.42 -1.87 19.37
N LEU A 27 2.01 -2.58 18.39
CA LEU A 27 1.25 -3.19 17.30
C LEU A 27 0.31 -4.33 17.78
N PRO A 28 -0.69 -4.71 16.97
CA PRO A 28 -1.54 -5.87 17.24
C PRO A 28 -0.75 -7.18 17.40
N ASN A 29 -1.35 -8.17 18.06
CA ASN A 29 -0.68 -9.43 18.42
C ASN A 29 -0.42 -10.38 17.25
N ASP A 30 -1.08 -10.14 16.12
CA ASP A 30 -0.91 -10.89 14.87
C ASP A 30 0.10 -10.24 13.91
N CYS A 31 0.69 -9.11 14.29
CA CYS A 31 1.84 -8.53 13.63
C CYS A 31 3.14 -9.24 14.06
N ILE A 32 4.15 -9.18 13.19
CA ILE A 32 5.50 -9.67 13.45
C ILE A 32 6.46 -8.48 13.39
N VAL A 33 7.36 -8.37 14.35
CA VAL A 33 8.43 -7.36 14.39
C VAL A 33 9.77 -8.08 14.43
N CYS A 34 10.55 -7.93 13.38
CA CYS A 34 11.89 -8.48 13.30
C CYS A 34 12.92 -7.37 13.55
N HIS A 35 13.89 -7.60 14.43
CA HIS A 35 15.03 -6.70 14.68
C HIS A 35 16.30 -7.34 14.12
N GLU A 36 17.06 -6.59 13.32
CA GLU A 36 18.31 -7.04 12.66
C GLU A 36 18.21 -8.40 11.94
N LEU A 37 17.06 -8.71 11.34
CA LEU A 37 16.90 -9.96 10.59
C LEU A 37 17.83 -9.97 9.38
N GLU A 38 18.68 -10.99 9.29
CA GLU A 38 19.59 -11.13 8.16
C GLU A 38 18.86 -11.55 6.88
N ILE A 39 19.09 -10.79 5.82
CA ILE A 39 18.55 -11.00 4.47
C ILE A 39 19.69 -10.85 3.49
N GLN A 40 20.12 -11.97 2.90
CA GLN A 40 21.20 -12.01 1.91
C GLN A 40 22.48 -11.27 2.38
N GLY A 41 22.92 -11.52 3.62
CA GLY A 41 24.12 -10.92 4.21
C GLY A 41 23.97 -9.45 4.63
N ARG A 42 22.75 -8.93 4.67
CA ARG A 42 22.41 -7.56 5.10
C ARG A 42 21.39 -7.59 6.22
N ARG A 43 21.43 -6.60 7.11
CA ARG A 43 20.56 -6.52 8.29
C ARG A 43 19.88 -5.15 8.34
N PRO A 44 18.63 -5.00 7.84
CA PRO A 44 17.82 -3.83 8.16
C PRO A 44 17.54 -3.77 9.66
N ASP A 45 17.38 -2.56 10.21
CA ASP A 45 17.14 -2.39 11.64
C ASP A 45 15.82 -3.06 12.06
N PHE A 46 14.74 -2.83 11.30
CA PHE A 46 13.49 -3.56 11.52
C PHE A 46 12.78 -3.99 10.24
N ILE A 47 12.08 -5.12 10.36
CA ILE A 47 11.07 -5.57 9.39
C ILE A 47 9.79 -5.85 10.16
N VAL A 48 8.71 -5.17 9.78
CA VAL A 48 7.39 -5.35 10.38
C VAL A 48 6.49 -6.01 9.35
N PHE A 49 5.87 -7.12 9.71
CA PHE A 49 4.78 -7.70 8.94
C PHE A 49 3.45 -7.47 9.65
N SER A 50 2.51 -6.85 8.95
CA SER A 50 1.10 -6.75 9.35
C SER A 50 0.25 -7.54 8.36
N PRO A 51 -0.64 -8.43 8.83
CA PRO A 51 -1.55 -9.17 7.95
C PRO A 51 -2.61 -8.28 7.28
N ARG A 52 -2.69 -6.99 7.65
CA ARG A 52 -3.61 -6.00 7.10
C ARG A 52 -2.92 -4.96 6.21
N LEU A 53 -1.63 -4.69 6.45
CA LEU A 53 -0.89 -3.65 5.73
C LEU A 53 0.17 -4.19 4.78
N GLY A 54 0.81 -5.32 5.09
CA GLY A 54 1.90 -5.91 4.32
C GLY A 54 3.21 -5.89 5.10
N MET A 55 4.35 -5.86 4.41
CA MET A 55 5.67 -5.76 5.06
C MET A 55 6.26 -4.36 4.95
N LEU A 56 6.76 -3.83 6.06
CA LEU A 56 7.42 -2.55 6.18
C LEU A 56 8.87 -2.78 6.63
N VAL A 57 9.83 -2.29 5.86
CA VAL A 57 11.24 -2.19 6.26
C VAL A 57 11.46 -0.82 6.91
N LEU A 58 12.05 -0.78 8.10
CA LEU A 58 12.39 0.47 8.77
C LEU A 58 13.91 0.59 8.91
N GLU A 59 14.43 1.75 8.54
CA GLU A 59 15.82 2.16 8.77
C GLU A 59 15.86 3.30 9.79
N VAL A 60 16.53 3.11 10.92
CA VAL A 60 16.61 4.03 12.05
C VAL A 60 17.90 4.84 11.99
N LYS A 61 17.76 6.17 11.99
CA LYS A 61 18.88 7.12 12.00
C LYS A 61 18.81 8.01 13.23
N ALA A 62 19.83 7.92 14.08
CA ALA A 62 20.00 8.77 15.26
C ALA A 62 20.70 10.12 14.94
N TRP A 63 20.57 10.62 13.72
CA TRP A 63 21.24 11.85 13.28
C TRP A 63 20.62 13.08 13.93
N ASN A 64 21.44 14.08 14.25
CA ASN A 64 20.94 15.42 14.59
C ASN A 64 20.86 16.25 13.31
N ILE A 65 19.85 17.11 13.17
CA ILE A 65 19.70 17.93 11.96
C ILE A 65 20.95 18.78 11.67
N THR A 66 21.62 19.26 12.71
CA THR A 66 22.85 20.07 12.63
C THR A 66 24.09 19.31 12.14
N THR A 67 24.01 17.98 12.11
CA THR A 67 25.08 17.11 11.60
C THR A 67 24.93 16.86 10.10
N ILE A 68 23.75 17.08 9.52
CA ILE A 68 23.54 16.97 8.08
C ILE A 68 24.12 18.23 7.42
N ILE A 69 24.98 18.06 6.42
CA ILE A 69 25.59 19.18 5.68
C ILE A 69 24.81 19.40 4.39
N ASP A 70 24.94 18.44 3.47
CA ASP A 70 24.28 18.40 2.17
C ASP A 70 24.24 16.95 1.65
N GLY A 71 23.98 16.77 0.35
CA GLY A 71 24.02 15.48 -0.31
C GLY A 71 23.30 15.50 -1.64
N ASP A 72 23.03 14.32 -2.16
CA ASP A 72 22.15 14.08 -3.29
C ASP A 72 21.22 12.87 -3.05
N GLN A 73 20.54 12.40 -4.11
CA GLN A 73 19.66 11.23 -4.06
C GLN A 73 20.38 9.91 -3.69
N ASN A 74 21.70 9.87 -3.79
CA ASN A 74 22.53 8.71 -3.53
C ASN A 74 23.11 8.74 -2.13
N ASP A 75 23.71 9.86 -1.74
CA ASP A 75 24.52 9.97 -0.55
C ASP A 75 24.26 11.27 0.21
N ILE A 76 24.36 11.20 1.54
CA ILE A 76 24.27 12.34 2.45
C ILE A 76 25.63 12.56 3.09
N HIS A 77 26.06 13.81 3.16
CA HIS A 77 27.26 14.21 3.88
C HIS A 77 26.90 14.61 5.31
N ILE A 78 27.47 13.88 6.27
CA ILE A 78 27.27 14.09 7.71
C ILE A 78 28.57 14.57 8.33
N LYS A 79 28.54 15.59 9.18
CA LYS A 79 29.69 16.07 9.94
C LYS A 79 30.35 14.94 10.71
N ASN A 80 31.68 14.85 10.64
CA ASN A 80 32.41 13.93 11.50
C ASN A 80 32.33 14.39 12.95
N ARG A 81 32.19 13.41 13.87
CA ARG A 81 32.24 13.68 15.31
C ARG A 81 33.66 13.91 15.82
N HIS A 82 34.67 13.53 15.05
CA HIS A 82 36.07 13.74 15.39
C HIS A 82 36.77 14.50 14.27
N GLU A 83 37.37 15.63 14.62
CA GLU A 83 38.01 16.56 13.67
C GLU A 83 39.14 15.90 12.86
N HIS A 84 39.80 14.89 13.41
CA HIS A 84 40.88 14.16 12.73
C HIS A 84 40.40 13.19 11.62
N LEU A 85 39.09 12.98 11.45
CA LEU A 85 38.52 12.13 10.39
C LEU A 85 38.12 12.93 9.13
N GLY A 86 38.48 14.22 9.07
CA GLY A 86 38.06 15.17 8.03
C GLY A 86 36.74 15.85 8.37
N ASP A 87 36.28 16.78 7.53
CA ASP A 87 35.12 17.63 7.85
C ASP A 87 33.79 16.86 7.83
N PHE A 88 33.68 15.85 6.97
CA PHE A 88 32.45 15.07 6.80
C PHE A 88 32.70 13.62 6.40
N LYS A 89 31.68 12.79 6.64
CA LYS A 89 31.55 11.43 6.15
C LYS A 89 30.39 11.35 5.17
N SER A 90 30.64 10.75 4.01
CA SER A 90 29.58 10.38 3.08
C SER A 90 28.93 9.05 3.50
N VAL A 91 27.61 9.03 3.59
CA VAL A 91 26.80 7.85 3.92
C VAL A 91 25.67 7.72 2.91
N ALA A 92 25.22 6.49 2.64
CA ALA A 92 24.09 6.28 1.74
C ALA A 92 22.85 7.07 2.20
N HIS A 93 22.15 7.67 1.23
CA HIS A 93 20.87 8.30 1.45
C HIS A 93 19.91 7.28 2.08
N PRO A 94 19.25 7.60 3.21
CA PRO A 94 18.57 6.59 4.01
C PRO A 94 17.37 5.96 3.29
N ILE A 95 16.68 6.72 2.43
CA ILE A 95 15.63 6.18 1.55
C ILE A 95 16.22 5.17 0.54
N ARG A 96 17.40 5.45 -0.03
CA ARG A 96 18.08 4.52 -0.95
C ARG A 96 18.49 3.25 -0.22
N GLN A 97 19.05 3.39 0.99
CA GLN A 97 19.43 2.27 1.83
C GLN A 97 18.22 1.37 2.17
N ALA A 98 17.10 1.96 2.62
CA ALA A 98 15.88 1.21 2.93
C ALA A 98 15.30 0.49 1.68
N ASN A 99 15.33 1.15 0.51
CA ASN A 99 14.91 0.50 -0.75
C ASN A 99 15.79 -0.70 -1.11
N ASN A 100 17.11 -0.62 -0.89
CA ASN A 100 18.01 -1.76 -1.12
C ASN A 100 17.61 -2.96 -0.25
N TYR A 101 17.31 -2.73 1.03
CA TYR A 101 16.80 -3.80 1.90
C TYR A 101 15.44 -4.34 1.45
N LEU A 102 14.53 -3.47 0.99
CA LEU A 102 13.24 -3.89 0.44
C LEU A 102 13.40 -4.80 -0.80
N TYR A 103 14.35 -4.50 -1.69
CA TYR A 103 14.63 -5.36 -2.84
C TYR A 103 15.19 -6.73 -2.42
N LEU A 104 16.13 -6.75 -1.47
CA LEU A 104 16.67 -8.00 -0.93
C LEU A 104 15.59 -8.83 -0.24
N LEU A 105 14.72 -8.19 0.55
CA LEU A 105 13.60 -8.85 1.22
C LEU A 105 12.63 -9.46 0.20
N ARG A 106 12.23 -8.67 -0.81
CA ARG A 106 11.36 -9.15 -1.89
C ARG A 106 11.94 -10.38 -2.56
N ASP A 107 13.20 -10.31 -2.96
CA ASP A 107 13.86 -11.41 -3.68
C ASP A 107 13.98 -12.66 -2.79
N THR A 108 14.21 -12.47 -1.49
CA THR A 108 14.23 -13.55 -0.49
C THR A 108 12.87 -14.24 -0.38
N LEU A 109 11.78 -13.46 -0.28
CA LEU A 109 10.42 -13.98 -0.24
C LEU A 109 10.06 -14.75 -1.51
N LEU A 110 10.37 -14.20 -2.69
CA LEU A 110 10.02 -14.79 -3.99
C LEU A 110 10.84 -16.06 -4.32
N LYS A 111 12.09 -16.13 -3.86
CA LYS A 111 12.97 -17.31 -4.06
C LYS A 111 12.79 -18.39 -3.01
N HIS A 112 12.06 -18.12 -1.92
CA HIS A 112 11.84 -19.11 -0.87
C HIS A 112 11.06 -20.31 -1.41
N LYS A 113 11.36 -21.52 -0.91
CA LYS A 113 10.71 -22.78 -1.35
C LYS A 113 9.17 -22.79 -1.21
N LEU A 114 8.64 -21.97 -0.30
CA LEU A 114 7.20 -21.80 -0.04
C LEU A 114 6.61 -20.55 -0.71
N SER A 115 7.33 -19.89 -1.62
CA SER A 115 6.89 -18.63 -2.23
C SER A 115 5.55 -18.74 -2.95
N LYS A 116 5.23 -19.93 -3.52
CA LYS A 116 3.94 -20.21 -4.17
C LYS A 116 2.72 -19.90 -3.30
N GLU A 117 2.84 -20.04 -1.98
CA GLU A 117 1.75 -19.78 -1.03
C GLU A 117 1.49 -18.28 -0.83
N ILE A 118 2.49 -17.44 -1.07
CA ILE A 118 2.46 -16.00 -0.75
C ILE A 118 2.49 -15.10 -1.99
N VAL A 119 2.36 -15.68 -3.18
CA VAL A 119 2.27 -14.96 -4.46
C VAL A 119 0.90 -15.15 -5.10
N ASN A 120 0.52 -14.20 -5.95
CA ASN A 120 -0.70 -14.28 -6.74
C ASN A 120 -0.58 -15.37 -7.81
N GLU A 121 -1.66 -16.13 -7.98
CA GLU A 121 -1.82 -17.09 -9.07
C GLU A 121 -2.54 -16.50 -10.29
N ASP A 122 -3.32 -15.42 -10.08
CA ASP A 122 -4.04 -14.70 -11.13
C ASP A 122 -3.11 -14.22 -12.24
N GLU A 123 -3.46 -14.47 -13.50
CA GLU A 123 -2.61 -14.17 -14.66
C GLU A 123 -2.08 -12.73 -14.67
N ARG A 124 -2.92 -11.76 -14.25
CA ARG A 124 -2.56 -10.33 -14.21
C ARG A 124 -1.44 -10.00 -13.24
N TYR A 125 -1.35 -10.72 -12.11
CA TYR A 125 -0.40 -10.45 -11.03
C TYR A 125 0.51 -11.64 -10.72
N LYS A 126 0.52 -12.64 -11.59
CA LYS A 126 1.18 -13.93 -11.39
C LYS A 126 2.62 -13.76 -10.92
N GLY A 127 2.96 -14.41 -9.80
CA GLY A 127 4.30 -14.37 -9.21
C GLY A 127 4.63 -13.11 -8.43
N ARG A 128 3.71 -12.14 -8.31
CA ARG A 128 3.86 -11.00 -7.39
C ARG A 128 3.33 -11.38 -6.01
N LEU A 129 3.90 -10.80 -4.95
CA LEU A 129 3.43 -11.03 -3.58
C LEU A 129 1.95 -10.62 -3.41
N LEU A 130 1.22 -11.36 -2.57
CA LEU A 130 -0.18 -11.07 -2.24
C LEU A 130 -0.36 -9.74 -1.51
N TYR A 131 0.67 -9.30 -0.77
CA TYR A 131 0.68 -8.11 0.06
C TYR A 131 1.77 -7.13 -0.38
N PRO A 132 1.60 -5.82 -0.10
CA PRO A 132 2.58 -4.81 -0.47
C PRO A 132 3.83 -4.86 0.41
N LEU A 133 4.92 -4.35 -0.16
CA LEU A 133 6.16 -4.04 0.56
C LEU A 133 6.30 -2.52 0.61
N ALA A 134 6.78 -2.01 1.73
CA ALA A 134 7.00 -0.59 1.95
C ALA A 134 8.32 -0.35 2.71
N ILE A 135 8.78 0.90 2.65
CA ILE A 135 9.90 1.39 3.47
C ILE A 135 9.45 2.58 4.31
N ALA A 136 10.10 2.74 5.45
CA ALA A 136 10.11 3.99 6.21
C ALA A 136 11.52 4.26 6.76
N VAL A 137 11.90 5.53 6.81
CA VAL A 137 13.11 5.99 7.50
C VAL A 137 12.69 6.67 8.80
N VAL A 138 13.31 6.28 9.91
CA VAL A 138 12.96 6.78 11.23
C VAL A 138 14.07 7.68 11.74
N PHE A 139 13.80 8.96 11.96
CA PHE A 139 14.74 9.88 12.58
C PHE A 139 14.36 10.12 14.03
N THR A 140 15.14 9.56 14.96
CA THR A 140 14.85 9.64 16.40
C THR A 140 15.20 10.99 17.01
N ASN A 141 16.02 11.79 16.32
CA ASN A 141 16.59 13.05 16.82
C ASN A 141 16.28 14.27 15.92
N ILE A 142 15.42 14.13 14.90
CA ILE A 142 15.03 15.21 13.99
C ILE A 142 13.52 15.41 14.04
N THR A 143 13.06 16.62 14.35
CA THR A 143 11.64 16.98 14.28
C THR A 143 11.22 17.38 12.87
N LYS A 144 9.91 17.35 12.59
CA LYS A 144 9.35 17.85 11.33
C LYS A 144 9.72 19.28 11.01
N GLN A 145 9.65 20.18 12.00
CA GLN A 145 10.03 21.57 11.79
C GLN A 145 11.52 21.72 11.45
N GLN A 146 12.40 20.98 12.16
CA GLN A 146 13.84 20.99 11.87
C GLN A 146 14.14 20.51 10.46
N LEU A 147 13.53 19.39 10.04
CA LEU A 147 13.73 18.86 8.70
C LEU A 147 13.26 19.83 7.63
N ASN A 148 12.04 20.40 7.77
CA ASN A 148 11.45 21.35 6.83
C ASN A 148 12.31 22.60 6.61
N ASN A 149 12.91 23.11 7.68
CA ASN A 149 13.69 24.35 7.63
C ASN A 149 15.13 24.13 7.16
N HIS A 150 15.57 22.88 7.03
CA HIS A 150 16.95 22.57 6.64
C HIS A 150 17.14 22.68 5.13
N SER A 151 18.31 23.19 4.70
CA SER A 151 18.66 23.40 3.28
C SER A 151 18.55 22.13 2.43
N ILE A 152 18.75 20.96 3.04
CA ILE A 152 18.59 19.64 2.38
C ILE A 152 17.22 19.47 1.70
N GLN A 153 16.15 20.08 2.23
CA GLN A 153 14.82 19.98 1.63
C GLN A 153 14.67 20.74 0.30
N GLN A 154 15.60 21.66 0.02
CA GLN A 154 15.66 22.42 -1.24
C GLN A 154 16.67 21.81 -2.23
N SER A 155 17.30 20.69 -1.87
CA SER A 155 18.33 20.02 -2.67
C SER A 155 17.81 18.73 -3.31
N THR A 156 18.63 18.10 -4.16
CA THR A 156 18.37 16.75 -4.70
C THR A 156 18.43 15.65 -3.63
N ALA A 157 19.02 15.92 -2.46
CA ALA A 157 19.03 15.06 -1.27
C ALA A 157 17.75 15.14 -0.42
N ARG A 158 16.66 15.70 -0.95
CA ARG A 158 15.42 15.89 -0.21
C ARG A 158 14.92 14.57 0.40
N ILE A 159 14.66 14.61 1.70
CA ILE A 159 14.09 13.49 2.45
C ILE A 159 12.56 13.63 2.46
N SER A 160 11.86 12.68 1.84
CA SER A 160 10.40 12.66 1.70
C SER A 160 9.70 12.43 3.05
N HIS A 161 8.75 13.31 3.38
CA HIS A 161 7.94 13.21 4.60
C HIS A 161 7.07 11.96 4.62
N GLU A 162 6.54 11.59 3.45
CA GLU A 162 5.67 10.45 3.20
C GLU A 162 6.37 9.12 3.50
N ARG A 163 7.72 9.12 3.50
CA ARG A 163 8.57 7.97 3.79
C ARG A 163 9.26 8.06 5.14
N THR A 164 8.93 9.04 6.00
CA THR A 164 9.61 9.23 7.28
C THR A 164 8.71 9.15 8.50
N LEU A 165 9.31 8.74 9.62
CA LEU A 165 8.79 8.91 10.97
C LEU A 165 9.79 9.78 11.74
N LEU A 166 9.32 10.91 12.28
CA LEU A 166 10.17 11.97 12.85
C LEU A 166 10.01 12.04 14.37
N LYS A 167 10.97 12.66 15.06
CA LYS A 167 11.09 12.67 16.52
C LYS A 167 9.79 13.07 17.23
N ASP A 168 9.19 14.18 16.80
CA ASP A 168 7.95 14.71 17.36
C ASP A 168 6.81 13.68 17.26
N GLU A 169 6.65 13.04 16.11
CA GLU A 169 5.64 11.99 15.94
C GLU A 169 5.96 10.74 16.77
N ILE A 170 7.23 10.34 16.87
CA ILE A 170 7.64 9.18 17.68
C ILE A 170 7.33 9.43 19.16
N ASP A 171 7.67 10.63 19.65
CA ASP A 171 7.44 11.03 21.04
C ASP A 171 5.94 11.05 21.36
N ASP A 172 5.12 11.64 20.48
CA ASP A 172 3.66 11.65 20.61
C ASP A 172 3.08 10.24 20.65
N LEU A 173 3.51 9.36 19.75
CA LEU A 173 3.03 7.98 19.69
C LEU A 173 3.44 7.15 20.91
N LEU A 174 4.62 7.39 21.47
CA LEU A 174 5.09 6.72 22.69
C LEU A 174 4.32 7.17 23.93
N ASN A 175 4.07 8.47 24.05
CA ASN A 175 3.43 9.07 25.22
C ASN A 175 1.90 8.94 25.20
N ASN A 176 1.29 8.73 24.03
CA ASN A 176 -0.14 8.48 23.93
C ASN A 176 -0.46 7.06 24.46
N GLN A 177 -1.12 7.00 25.63
CA GLN A 177 -1.58 5.75 26.23
C GLN A 177 -2.94 5.30 25.69
N ASP A 178 -3.73 6.22 25.14
CA ASP A 178 -5.08 5.96 24.62
C ASP A 178 -5.08 5.45 23.17
N ILE A 179 -3.94 5.52 22.48
CA ILE A 179 -3.83 4.99 21.13
C ILE A 179 -3.97 3.47 21.13
N SER A 180 -5.06 2.99 20.54
CA SER A 180 -5.25 1.56 20.36
C SER A 180 -4.20 0.98 19.40
N ASN A 181 -3.87 -0.30 19.58
CA ASN A 181 -2.91 -1.01 18.72
C ASN A 181 -3.31 -0.92 17.23
N MET A 182 -4.61 -1.01 16.95
CA MET A 182 -5.17 -0.87 15.60
C MET A 182 -5.03 0.56 15.05
N ALA A 183 -5.23 1.58 15.88
CA ALA A 183 -5.04 2.97 15.45
C ALA A 183 -3.57 3.27 15.15
N PHE A 184 -2.63 2.72 15.95
CA PHE A 184 -1.21 2.84 15.66
C PHE A 184 -0.83 2.13 14.34
N GLU A 185 -1.30 0.89 14.14
CA GLU A 185 -1.09 0.19 12.88
C GLU A 185 -1.63 0.99 11.69
N GLN A 186 -2.86 1.51 11.78
CA GLN A 186 -3.47 2.28 10.70
C GLN A 186 -2.67 3.54 10.35
N LYS A 187 -1.94 4.16 11.28
CA LYS A 187 -1.02 5.26 10.97
C LYS A 187 0.13 4.82 10.07
N LEU A 188 0.64 3.59 10.22
CA LEU A 188 1.71 3.04 9.37
C LEU A 188 1.25 2.80 7.93
N ARG A 189 -0.06 2.70 7.68
CA ARG A 189 -0.63 2.51 6.33
C ARG A 189 -0.14 3.55 5.32
N ARG A 190 0.17 4.77 5.77
CA ARG A 190 0.66 5.86 4.91
C ARG A 190 1.95 5.52 4.15
N PHE A 191 2.76 4.59 4.66
CA PHE A 191 4.01 4.18 4.00
C PHE A 191 3.78 3.23 2.82
N PHE A 192 2.62 2.60 2.74
CA PHE A 192 2.27 1.64 1.69
C PHE A 192 1.70 2.39 0.48
N VAL A 193 2.57 2.68 -0.49
CA VAL A 193 2.22 3.38 -1.73
C VAL A 193 2.85 2.64 -2.91
N PRO A 194 2.05 2.02 -3.80
CA PRO A 194 0.59 1.90 -3.71
C PRO A 194 0.16 0.94 -2.59
N ALA A 195 -0.95 1.24 -1.91
CA ALA A 195 -1.64 0.28 -1.05
C ALA A 195 -2.73 -0.43 -1.87
N TRP A 196 -2.88 -1.74 -1.67
CA TRP A 196 -4.01 -2.51 -2.17
C TRP A 196 -4.58 -3.37 -1.07
N GLN A 197 -5.83 -3.79 -1.24
CA GLN A 197 -6.47 -4.70 -0.30
C GLN A 197 -5.99 -6.12 -0.56
N PHE A 198 -5.72 -6.84 0.53
CA PHE A 198 -5.36 -8.25 0.49
C PHE A 198 -5.88 -8.92 1.75
N SER A 199 -5.99 -10.24 1.70
CA SER A 199 -6.27 -11.06 2.88
C SER A 199 -5.41 -12.31 2.78
N LEU A 200 -4.95 -12.80 3.93
CA LEU A 200 -4.10 -13.98 4.01
C LEU A 200 -4.81 -15.04 4.84
N SER A 201 -4.79 -16.29 4.35
CA SER A 201 -5.19 -17.43 5.16
C SER A 201 -4.19 -17.65 6.31
N ASP A 202 -4.59 -18.39 7.34
CA ASP A 202 -3.69 -18.68 8.46
C ASP A 202 -2.46 -19.50 8.01
N ARG A 203 -2.64 -20.33 6.97
CA ARG A 203 -1.53 -21.01 6.29
C ARG A 203 -0.55 -20.01 5.68
N GLN A 204 -1.03 -19.01 4.97
CA GLN A 204 -0.17 -17.99 4.34
C GLN A 204 0.55 -17.14 5.39
N LYS A 205 -0.14 -16.75 6.47
CA LYS A 205 0.49 -16.07 7.62
C LYS A 205 1.58 -16.94 8.26
N ALA A 206 1.34 -18.24 8.43
CA ALA A 206 2.32 -19.18 8.96
C ALA A 206 3.54 -19.33 8.03
N VAL A 207 3.33 -19.34 6.71
CA VAL A 207 4.43 -19.33 5.72
C VAL A 207 5.26 -18.06 5.85
N VAL A 208 4.62 -16.88 5.88
CA VAL A 208 5.33 -15.61 6.09
C VAL A 208 6.17 -15.65 7.38
N ARG A 209 5.56 -16.09 8.48
CA ARG A 209 6.27 -16.23 9.75
C ARG A 209 7.47 -17.15 9.65
N SER A 210 7.31 -18.33 9.05
CA SER A 210 8.38 -19.31 8.86
C SER A 210 9.54 -18.76 8.04
N ILE A 211 9.26 -17.95 7.01
CA ILE A 211 10.30 -17.30 6.22
C ILE A 211 11.09 -16.29 7.08
N LEU A 212 10.39 -15.50 7.90
CA LEU A 212 11.02 -14.48 8.75
C LEU A 212 11.76 -15.08 9.95
N SER A 213 11.23 -16.11 10.59
CA SER A 213 11.84 -16.74 11.77
C SER A 213 12.88 -17.81 11.43
N HIS A 214 12.97 -18.22 10.16
CA HIS A 214 13.70 -19.42 9.73
C HIS A 214 13.24 -20.70 10.46
N GLU A 215 12.06 -20.69 11.09
CA GLU A 215 11.50 -21.86 11.78
C GLU A 215 10.80 -22.77 10.76
N PRO A 216 10.94 -24.10 10.88
CA PRO A 216 10.15 -25.02 10.07
C PRO A 216 8.67 -24.85 10.39
N ILE A 217 7.81 -24.84 9.36
CA ILE A 217 6.37 -24.95 9.58
C ILE A 217 6.12 -26.34 10.15
N VAL A 218 5.64 -26.43 11.39
CA VAL A 218 5.10 -27.67 11.93
C VAL A 218 3.86 -27.98 11.11
N VAL A 219 4.01 -28.85 10.10
CA VAL A 219 2.87 -29.50 9.46
C VAL A 219 2.36 -30.50 10.49
N THR A 220 1.39 -30.09 11.31
CA THR A 220 0.51 -31.08 11.91
C THR A 220 -0.20 -31.76 10.75
N THR A 221 0.27 -32.94 10.37
CA THR A 221 -0.57 -33.90 9.65
C THR A 221 -1.85 -34.01 10.47
N PRO A 222 -3.03 -33.76 9.90
CA PRO A 222 -4.26 -34.09 10.61
C PRO A 222 -4.18 -35.59 10.88
N GLU A 223 -4.22 -35.99 12.15
CA GLU A 223 -4.65 -37.35 12.48
C GLU A 223 -5.97 -37.61 11.75
N PRO A 224 -6.23 -38.85 11.30
CA PRO A 224 -7.52 -39.19 10.73
C PRO A 224 -8.55 -39.15 11.86
N VAL A 225 -9.12 -37.97 12.08
CA VAL A 225 -10.27 -37.78 12.96
C VAL A 225 -11.50 -38.14 12.14
N ALA A 226 -12.23 -39.11 12.67
CA ALA A 226 -13.50 -39.58 12.17
C ALA A 226 -14.48 -38.44 11.85
N ALA A 227 -15.19 -38.61 10.72
CA ALA A 227 -16.48 -38.04 10.33
C ALA A 227 -16.81 -36.59 10.73
N ALA A 228 -16.83 -35.74 9.69
CA ALA A 228 -17.82 -34.70 9.36
C ALA A 228 -18.54 -33.94 10.50
N GLU A 229 -18.25 -32.64 10.61
CA GLU A 229 -19.21 -31.53 10.81
C GLU A 229 -18.55 -30.13 11.00
N PRO A 230 -17.28 -29.95 11.46
CA PRO A 230 -16.72 -28.60 11.63
C PRO A 230 -16.10 -27.94 10.37
N GLN A 231 -15.71 -28.71 9.35
CA GLN A 231 -14.97 -28.18 8.19
C GLN A 231 -15.88 -27.57 7.10
N ILE A 232 -17.07 -28.12 6.89
CA ILE A 232 -18.01 -27.62 5.88
C ILE A 232 -18.63 -26.29 6.32
N SER A 233 -19.01 -26.17 7.61
CA SER A 233 -19.52 -24.91 8.18
C SER A 233 -18.52 -23.76 7.99
N HIS A 234 -17.24 -23.99 8.26
CA HIS A 234 -16.20 -22.97 8.06
C HIS A 234 -16.01 -22.59 6.58
N ALA A 235 -16.10 -23.56 5.66
CA ALA A 235 -16.01 -23.31 4.23
C ALA A 235 -17.20 -22.50 3.71
N VAL A 236 -18.42 -22.81 4.18
CA VAL A 236 -19.65 -22.08 3.86
C VAL A 236 -19.55 -20.64 4.37
N ASP A 237 -19.17 -20.45 5.64
CA ASP A 237 -18.99 -19.12 6.24
C ASP A 237 -17.96 -18.27 5.49
N PHE A 238 -16.84 -18.89 5.08
CA PHE A 238 -15.82 -18.20 4.30
C PHE A 238 -16.35 -17.75 2.93
N ILE A 239 -17.05 -18.63 2.21
CA ILE A 239 -17.62 -18.29 0.89
C ILE A 239 -18.69 -17.20 1.01
N LEU A 240 -19.54 -17.27 2.04
CA LEU A 240 -20.56 -16.25 2.30
C LEU A 240 -19.92 -14.89 2.60
N LYS A 241 -18.87 -14.84 3.44
CA LYS A 241 -18.15 -13.58 3.72
C LYS A 241 -17.56 -12.97 2.45
N GLN A 242 -16.94 -13.78 1.59
CA GLN A 242 -16.42 -13.29 0.30
C GLN A 242 -17.55 -12.79 -0.61
N TYR A 243 -18.67 -13.51 -0.68
CA TYR A 243 -19.83 -13.13 -1.47
C TYR A 243 -20.43 -11.78 -1.04
N PHE A 244 -20.67 -11.59 0.26
CA PHE A 244 -21.24 -10.35 0.79
C PHE A 244 -20.28 -9.17 0.69
N SER A 245 -18.97 -9.41 0.78
CA SER A 245 -17.96 -8.37 0.53
C SER A 245 -18.05 -7.87 -0.93
N LEU A 246 -18.11 -8.80 -1.89
CA LEU A 246 -18.29 -8.48 -3.30
C LEU A 246 -19.64 -7.79 -3.58
N GLU A 247 -20.72 -8.20 -2.90
CA GLU A 247 -22.04 -7.56 -3.03
C GLU A 247 -22.00 -6.11 -2.55
N THR A 248 -21.32 -5.85 -1.44
CA THR A 248 -21.13 -4.51 -0.89
C THR A 248 -20.33 -3.62 -1.86
N GLU A 249 -19.26 -4.16 -2.45
CA GLU A 249 -18.48 -3.44 -3.45
C GLU A 249 -19.27 -3.17 -4.73
N LYS A 250 -20.01 -4.16 -5.23
CA LYS A 250 -20.91 -4.02 -6.38
C LYS A 250 -21.91 -2.88 -6.16
N ASN A 251 -22.56 -2.84 -4.99
CA ASN A 251 -23.55 -1.81 -4.67
C ASN A 251 -22.92 -0.41 -4.67
N ARG A 252 -21.75 -0.24 -4.04
CA ARG A 252 -21.02 1.04 -4.07
C ARG A 252 -20.65 1.46 -5.49
N LYS A 253 -20.20 0.52 -6.33
CA LYS A 253 -19.86 0.80 -7.72
C LYS A 253 -21.09 1.16 -8.55
N SER A 254 -22.23 0.51 -8.32
CA SER A 254 -23.51 0.83 -8.96
C SER A 254 -24.04 2.21 -8.56
N GLU A 255 -23.91 2.59 -7.29
CA GLU A 255 -24.23 3.94 -6.80
C GLU A 255 -23.34 4.99 -7.47
N TYR A 256 -22.03 4.75 -7.51
CA TYR A 256 -21.10 5.65 -8.17
C TYR A 256 -21.36 5.76 -9.67
N MET A 257 -21.63 4.63 -10.34
CA MET A 257 -22.03 4.60 -11.75
C MET A 257 -23.29 5.46 -11.99
N SER A 258 -24.30 5.34 -11.12
CA SER A 258 -25.53 6.15 -11.22
C SER A 258 -25.25 7.66 -11.11
N SER A 259 -24.30 8.04 -10.24
CA SER A 259 -23.82 9.42 -10.13
C SER A 259 -23.12 9.88 -11.42
N VAL A 260 -22.19 9.07 -11.95
CA VAL A 260 -21.45 9.37 -13.19
C VAL A 260 -22.41 9.49 -14.37
N THR A 261 -23.34 8.55 -14.53
CA THR A 261 -24.37 8.59 -15.58
C THR A 261 -25.27 9.82 -15.45
N SER A 262 -25.63 10.22 -14.23
CA SER A 262 -26.41 11.45 -14.00
C SER A 262 -25.64 12.70 -14.43
N GLU A 263 -24.34 12.77 -14.13
CA GLU A 263 -23.48 13.88 -14.52
C GLU A 263 -23.28 13.94 -16.05
N ILE A 264 -23.10 12.79 -16.71
CA ILE A 264 -23.06 12.70 -18.17
C ILE A 264 -24.37 13.19 -18.79
N ASN A 265 -25.52 12.80 -18.22
CA ASN A 265 -26.83 13.22 -18.71
C ASN A 265 -27.08 14.72 -18.53
N LEU A 266 -26.54 15.33 -17.47
CA LEU A 266 -26.59 16.79 -17.28
C LEU A 266 -25.77 17.49 -18.36
N ILE A 267 -24.54 17.03 -18.63
CA ILE A 267 -23.69 17.62 -19.66
C ILE A 267 -24.28 17.42 -21.07
N SER A 268 -24.87 16.26 -21.34
CA SER A 268 -25.46 15.92 -22.65
C SER A 268 -26.80 16.62 -22.91
N LYS A 269 -27.45 17.22 -21.90
CA LYS A 269 -28.63 18.08 -22.11
C LYS A 269 -28.26 19.44 -22.70
N ASP A 270 -27.03 19.89 -22.47
CA ASP A 270 -26.50 21.17 -22.92
C ASP A 270 -25.63 21.05 -24.18
N THR A 271 -25.44 19.83 -24.72
CA THR A 271 -24.53 19.54 -25.85
C THR A 271 -25.09 18.48 -26.81
N SER A 272 -24.66 18.51 -28.09
CA SER A 272 -25.14 17.62 -29.16
C SER A 272 -24.81 16.12 -28.89
N PRO A 273 -25.66 15.16 -29.30
CA PRO A 273 -25.61 13.78 -28.78
C PRO A 273 -24.43 12.89 -29.22
N ASP A 274 -23.68 13.25 -30.27
CA ASP A 274 -22.61 12.39 -30.80
C ASP A 274 -21.22 12.82 -30.30
N ILE A 275 -20.91 12.42 -29.08
CA ILE A 275 -19.56 12.52 -28.51
C ILE A 275 -18.84 11.18 -28.75
N ASP A 276 -18.19 11.04 -29.90
CA ASP A 276 -17.35 9.89 -30.27
C ASP A 276 -15.89 10.12 -29.83
N ASN A 277 -15.31 9.12 -29.18
CA ASN A 277 -14.06 9.18 -28.43
C ASN A 277 -12.81 9.08 -29.33
N THR A 278 -12.96 8.86 -30.64
CA THR A 278 -11.82 8.54 -31.51
C THR A 278 -11.13 9.75 -32.12
N ASN A 279 -11.71 10.95 -32.07
CA ASN A 279 -11.08 12.11 -32.69
C ASN A 279 -11.52 13.49 -32.17
N PHE A 280 -11.46 13.71 -30.85
CA PHE A 280 -11.87 14.97 -30.20
C PHE A 280 -11.25 16.22 -30.85
N ILE A 281 -9.95 16.18 -31.14
CA ILE A 281 -9.25 17.33 -31.74
C ILE A 281 -9.77 17.63 -33.14
N ASN A 282 -10.02 16.63 -33.98
CA ASN A 282 -10.54 16.90 -35.33
C ASN A 282 -12.02 17.29 -35.29
N GLN A 283 -12.82 16.66 -34.43
CA GLN A 283 -14.25 16.98 -34.28
C GLN A 283 -14.49 18.39 -33.77
N HIS A 284 -13.62 18.89 -32.89
CA HIS A 284 -13.72 20.23 -32.33
C HIS A 284 -12.69 21.22 -32.89
N SER A 285 -12.03 20.87 -34.00
CA SER A 285 -10.96 21.67 -34.62
C SER A 285 -11.44 23.08 -35.00
N GLU A 286 -12.67 23.22 -35.50
CA GLU A 286 -13.25 24.52 -35.80
C GLU A 286 -13.48 25.37 -34.54
N SER A 287 -14.05 24.81 -33.48
CA SER A 287 -14.26 25.52 -32.21
C SER A 287 -12.93 25.91 -31.55
N ILE A 288 -11.93 25.04 -31.61
CA ILE A 288 -10.57 25.32 -31.14
C ILE A 288 -9.94 26.46 -31.95
N ASN A 289 -10.05 26.43 -33.28
CA ASN A 289 -9.48 27.48 -34.14
C ASN A 289 -10.20 28.83 -33.94
N ARG A 290 -11.53 28.81 -33.75
CA ARG A 290 -12.32 30.02 -33.41
C ARG A 290 -11.87 30.59 -32.06
N LEU A 291 -11.68 29.74 -31.05
CA LEU A 291 -11.19 30.15 -29.73
C LEU A 291 -9.80 30.80 -29.82
N VAL A 292 -8.86 30.14 -30.51
CA VAL A 292 -7.48 30.64 -30.69
C VAL A 292 -7.46 31.97 -31.45
N SER A 293 -8.28 32.11 -32.49
CA SER A 293 -8.42 33.36 -33.24
C SER A 293 -9.00 34.49 -32.39
N LYS A 294 -10.01 34.21 -31.55
CA LYS A 294 -10.67 35.21 -30.69
C LYS A 294 -9.77 35.65 -29.54
N ILE A 295 -9.06 34.72 -28.88
CA ILE A 295 -8.09 35.03 -27.82
C ILE A 295 -6.99 35.97 -28.34
N SER A 296 -6.56 35.80 -29.59
CA SER A 296 -5.56 36.65 -30.25
C SER A 296 -6.05 38.09 -30.51
N GLN A 297 -7.36 38.33 -30.44
CA GLN A 297 -8.01 39.64 -30.66
C GLN A 297 -8.55 40.28 -29.36
N GLY A 298 -8.35 39.63 -28.21
CA GLY A 298 -8.85 40.04 -26.89
C GLY A 298 -9.96 39.12 -26.35
N ILE A 299 -9.98 38.86 -25.05
CA ILE A 299 -10.97 37.97 -24.41
C ILE A 299 -12.35 38.62 -24.45
N THR A 300 -13.29 38.02 -25.18
CA THR A 300 -14.69 38.43 -25.30
C THR A 300 -15.62 37.37 -24.68
N GLU A 301 -16.86 37.74 -24.32
CA GLU A 301 -17.87 36.78 -23.77
C GLU A 301 -18.11 35.58 -24.70
N SER A 302 -18.03 35.78 -26.02
CA SER A 302 -18.16 34.69 -26.99
C SER A 302 -17.00 33.69 -26.95
N ALA A 303 -15.79 34.13 -26.58
CA ALA A 303 -14.64 33.23 -26.41
C ALA A 303 -14.77 32.40 -25.11
N ALA A 304 -15.41 32.95 -24.07
CA ALA A 304 -15.71 32.21 -22.84
C ALA A 304 -16.72 31.08 -23.10
N HIS A 305 -17.76 31.35 -23.88
CA HIS A 305 -18.77 30.34 -24.26
C HIS A 305 -18.16 29.15 -25.03
N ASP A 306 -17.33 29.42 -26.03
CA ASP A 306 -16.64 28.37 -26.81
C ASP A 306 -15.68 27.54 -25.91
N ALA A 307 -15.05 28.15 -24.90
CA ALA A 307 -14.19 27.45 -23.94
C ALA A 307 -14.99 26.54 -23.01
N ASP A 308 -16.12 27.01 -22.49
CA ASP A 308 -17.00 26.25 -21.60
C ASP A 308 -17.63 25.05 -22.32
N GLU A 309 -17.98 25.21 -23.60
CA GLU A 309 -18.45 24.12 -24.44
C GLU A 309 -17.37 23.03 -24.62
N LEU A 310 -16.13 23.42 -24.97
CA LEU A 310 -15.02 22.48 -25.12
C LEU A 310 -14.66 21.77 -23.81
N TYR A 311 -14.69 22.49 -22.70
CA TYR A 311 -14.46 21.93 -21.36
C TYR A 311 -15.54 20.90 -21.00
N SER A 312 -16.81 21.22 -21.26
CA SER A 312 -17.94 20.34 -20.99
C SER A 312 -17.85 19.04 -21.81
N HIS A 313 -17.53 19.12 -23.10
CA HIS A 313 -17.33 17.94 -23.95
C HIS A 313 -16.14 17.08 -23.49
N SER A 314 -15.00 17.71 -23.16
CA SER A 314 -13.82 16.99 -22.64
C SER A 314 -14.14 16.26 -21.33
N LYS A 315 -14.90 16.91 -20.43
CA LYS A 315 -15.37 16.32 -19.19
C LYS A 315 -16.30 15.13 -19.43
N ALA A 316 -17.25 15.23 -20.36
CA ALA A 316 -18.15 14.13 -20.73
C ALA A 316 -17.40 12.91 -21.25
N ILE A 317 -16.35 13.09 -22.07
CA ILE A 317 -15.52 12.00 -22.59
C ILE A 317 -14.81 11.26 -21.45
N LYS A 318 -14.23 12.00 -20.52
CA LYS A 318 -13.55 11.43 -19.36
C LYS A 318 -14.53 10.62 -18.51
N LEU A 319 -15.72 11.16 -18.26
CA LEU A 319 -16.78 10.48 -17.51
C LEU A 319 -17.32 9.23 -18.22
N LYS A 320 -17.51 9.25 -19.56
CA LYS A 320 -17.92 8.05 -20.33
C LYS A 320 -16.85 6.95 -20.29
N THR A 321 -15.57 7.34 -20.30
CA THR A 321 -14.45 6.40 -20.14
C THR A 321 -14.48 5.76 -18.75
N GLU A 322 -14.69 6.58 -17.72
CA GLU A 322 -14.84 6.11 -16.34
C GLU A 322 -16.06 5.21 -16.16
N GLU A 323 -17.21 5.55 -16.73
CA GLU A 323 -18.43 4.72 -16.74
C GLU A 323 -18.15 3.33 -17.36
N THR A 324 -17.41 3.27 -18.47
CA THR A 324 -17.04 2.01 -19.12
C THR A 324 -16.17 1.14 -18.22
N VAL A 325 -15.22 1.73 -17.50
CA VAL A 325 -14.36 1.03 -16.53
C VAL A 325 -15.19 0.50 -15.35
N ILE A 326 -16.14 1.29 -14.84
CA ILE A 326 -17.03 0.87 -13.76
C ILE A 326 -17.92 -0.29 -14.19
N LYS A 327 -18.53 -0.22 -15.39
CA LYS A 327 -19.34 -1.31 -15.96
C LYS A 327 -18.56 -2.62 -16.06
N LYS A 328 -17.32 -2.55 -16.55
CA LYS A 328 -16.43 -3.72 -16.62
C LYS A 328 -16.14 -4.29 -15.22
N THR A 329 -15.89 -3.42 -14.25
CA THR A 329 -15.61 -3.82 -12.86
C THR A 329 -16.83 -4.52 -12.23
N ILE A 330 -18.04 -3.99 -12.43
CA ILE A 330 -19.29 -4.60 -11.96
C ILE A 330 -19.47 -5.99 -12.59
N HIS A 331 -19.25 -6.11 -13.90
CA HIS A 331 -19.33 -7.39 -14.61
C HIS A 331 -18.34 -8.44 -14.06
N ASP A 332 -17.10 -8.03 -13.78
CA ASP A 332 -16.09 -8.93 -13.19
C ASP A 332 -16.51 -9.39 -11.78
N ILE A 333 -17.08 -8.49 -10.97
CA ILE A 333 -17.64 -8.84 -9.65
C ILE A 333 -18.78 -9.85 -9.78
N GLU A 334 -19.72 -9.65 -10.69
CA GLU A 334 -20.84 -10.58 -10.93
C GLU A 334 -20.34 -11.97 -11.34
N LYS A 335 -19.29 -12.05 -12.17
CA LYS A 335 -18.65 -13.30 -12.55
C LYS A 335 -18.04 -14.03 -11.35
N GLN A 336 -17.37 -13.30 -10.46
CA GLN A 336 -16.83 -13.87 -9.23
C GLN A 336 -17.94 -14.34 -8.28
N GLN A 337 -19.00 -13.55 -8.12
CA GLN A 337 -20.17 -13.93 -7.33
C GLN A 337 -20.84 -15.20 -7.88
N GLN A 338 -20.94 -15.36 -9.20
CA GLN A 338 -21.47 -16.58 -9.81
C GLN A 338 -20.60 -17.81 -9.53
N ALA A 339 -19.26 -17.65 -9.55
CA ALA A 339 -18.35 -18.73 -9.17
C ALA A 339 -18.50 -19.14 -7.70
N LEU A 340 -18.69 -18.16 -6.79
CA LEU A 340 -18.95 -18.44 -5.37
C LEU A 340 -20.30 -19.13 -5.15
N LYS A 341 -21.35 -18.72 -5.87
CA LYS A 341 -22.66 -19.40 -5.86
C LYS A 341 -22.55 -20.86 -6.31
N SER A 342 -21.80 -21.13 -7.37
CA SER A 342 -21.55 -22.50 -7.83
C SER A 342 -20.80 -23.35 -6.79
N LYS A 343 -19.84 -22.76 -6.07
CA LYS A 343 -19.15 -23.43 -4.96
C LYS A 343 -20.10 -23.75 -3.80
N LEU A 344 -20.96 -22.80 -3.40
CA LEU A 344 -21.98 -23.02 -2.37
C LEU A 344 -22.95 -24.13 -2.77
N SER A 345 -23.43 -24.13 -4.02
CA SER A 345 -24.34 -25.18 -4.52
C SER A 345 -23.70 -26.57 -4.48
N ARG A 346 -22.42 -26.69 -4.84
CA ARG A 346 -21.67 -27.96 -4.72
C ARG A 346 -21.56 -28.43 -3.27
N LEU A 347 -21.29 -27.52 -2.33
CA LEU A 347 -21.23 -27.86 -0.91
C LEU A 347 -22.59 -28.28 -0.36
N ALA A 348 -23.67 -27.63 -0.78
CA ALA A 348 -25.03 -28.01 -0.41
C ALA A 348 -25.38 -29.42 -0.92
N SER A 349 -25.03 -29.77 -2.16
CA SER A 349 -25.26 -31.12 -2.70
C SER A 349 -24.46 -32.21 -1.97
N ILE A 350 -23.27 -31.89 -1.44
CA ILE A 350 -22.50 -32.84 -0.61
C ILE A 350 -23.24 -33.12 0.71
N LEU A 351 -23.75 -32.08 1.35
CA LEU A 351 -24.53 -32.20 2.59
C LEU A 351 -25.84 -32.98 2.39
N GLU A 352 -26.53 -32.78 1.26
CA GLU A 352 -27.76 -33.53 0.95
C GLU A 352 -27.51 -35.04 0.76
N VAL A 353 -26.34 -35.43 0.23
CA VAL A 353 -25.94 -36.84 0.07
C VAL A 353 -25.49 -37.47 1.40
N GLU A 354 -24.95 -36.69 2.33
CA GLU A 354 -24.56 -37.17 3.66
C GLU A 354 -25.75 -37.36 4.61
N ILE A 355 -26.88 -36.71 4.34
CA ILE A 355 -28.12 -36.77 5.15
C ILE A 355 -29.11 -37.86 4.65
N ALA A 356 -28.97 -38.33 3.40
CA ALA A 356 -29.79 -39.38 2.78
C ALA A 356 -29.21 -40.79 3.00
#